data_AF-A0AAJ7E2Z5-F1
#
_entry.id   AF-A0AAJ7E2Z5-F1
#
_cell.length_a   1.000
_cell.length_b   1.000
_cell.length_c   1.000
_cell.angle_alpha   90.00
_cell.angle_beta   90.00
_cell.angle_gamma   90.00
#
_symmetry.space_group_name_H-M   'P 1'
#
loop_
_entity.id
_entity.type
_entity.pdbx_description
1 polymer ?
#
loop_
_entity_poly.entity_id
_entity_poly.type
_entity_poly.pdbx_seq_one_letter_code
_entity_poly.pdbx_strand_id
1 'polypeptide(L)'
;MRSAAALRLPLLSHEGQSIVEHLSTRCQSCGRQPSHLHQHPRAVHGTHKRGRKSYVCQNCGKTYKWYSGLHRHLTYECGKPPRFQCPYCNYIAKHRSHIYCHIKSTHAQSAVYAVDIQQRSD
;
A
#
# COMPACT_ATOMS: atom_id res chain seq x y z
N MET A 1 60.29 16.01 -1.89
CA MET A 1 61.08 14.97 -2.58
C MET A 1 60.85 13.66 -1.80
N ARG A 2 59.95 12.78 -2.28
CA ARG A 2 60.26 11.43 -2.84
C ARG A 2 61.18 10.60 -1.92
N SER A 3 60.72 9.57 -1.18
CA SER A 3 60.32 8.19 -1.57
C SER A 3 61.20 7.25 -0.70
N ALA A 4 60.71 6.34 0.16
CA ALA A 4 60.04 5.03 -0.04
C ALA A 4 60.99 3.81 -0.21
N ALA A 5 60.57 2.67 0.40
CA ALA A 5 60.96 1.24 0.24
C ALA A 5 61.98 0.67 1.28
N ALA A 6 61.91 -0.57 1.83
CA ALA A 6 61.07 -1.76 1.58
C ALA A 6 61.34 -2.93 2.60
N LEU A 7 60.33 -3.80 2.86
CA LEU A 7 60.36 -5.29 3.10
C LEU A 7 60.83 -5.84 4.50
N ARG A 8 60.33 -6.92 5.15
CA ARG A 8 59.50 -8.13 4.82
C ARG A 8 58.95 -8.85 6.12
N LEU A 9 57.91 -9.67 5.95
CA LEU A 9 56.98 -10.39 6.90
C LEU A 9 57.56 -11.56 7.75
N PRO A 10 56.80 -12.16 8.72
CA PRO A 10 55.88 -13.33 8.46
C PRO A 10 54.53 -13.26 9.24
N LEU A 11 53.36 -13.47 8.61
CA LEU A 11 52.61 -14.73 8.34
C LEU A 11 52.17 -15.56 9.57
N LEU A 12 50.86 -15.58 9.82
CA LEU A 12 50.00 -16.71 10.29
C LEU A 12 48.54 -16.21 10.23
N SER A 13 47.86 -16.40 9.10
CA SER A 13 46.89 -17.48 8.85
C SER A 13 45.55 -17.29 9.55
N HIS A 14 44.58 -16.71 8.86
CA HIS A 14 43.25 -17.29 8.67
C HIS A 14 42.65 -16.75 7.37
N GLU A 15 42.81 -17.56 6.32
CA GLU A 15 41.75 -18.04 5.43
C GLU A 15 40.46 -17.19 5.36
N GLY A 16 40.11 -16.72 4.16
CA GLY A 16 38.72 -16.57 3.78
C GLY A 16 38.30 -15.22 3.20
N GLN A 17 38.60 -15.02 1.91
CA GLN A 17 37.74 -14.35 0.93
C GLN A 17 37.19 -12.95 1.28
N SER A 18 37.76 -11.95 0.59
CA SER A 18 37.08 -10.69 0.26
C SER A 18 35.66 -10.97 -0.25
N ILE A 19 34.65 -10.51 0.47
CA ILE A 19 33.31 -10.31 -0.07
C ILE A 19 32.81 -9.00 0.52
N VAL A 20 33.01 -7.94 -0.26
CA VAL A 20 32.24 -6.70 -0.36
C VAL A 20 31.16 -6.47 0.71
N GLU A 21 31.15 -5.27 1.30
CA GLU A 21 30.00 -4.73 2.02
C GLU A 21 28.68 -5.09 1.32
N HIS A 22 27.94 -6.05 1.86
CA HIS A 22 26.56 -6.29 1.46
C HIS A 22 25.65 -5.73 2.55
N LEU A 23 25.69 -4.40 2.67
CA LEU A 23 24.52 -3.62 3.07
C LEU A 23 23.45 -3.85 1.99
N SER A 24 22.82 -5.02 1.98
CA SER A 24 21.82 -5.36 0.98
C SER A 24 20.51 -4.68 1.37
N THR A 25 20.42 -3.40 1.03
CA THR A 25 19.22 -2.56 1.04
C THR A 25 18.19 -3.03 0.01
N ARG A 26 18.05 -4.33 -0.28
CA ARG A 26 17.13 -4.82 -1.31
C ARG A 26 16.64 -6.24 -1.04
N CYS A 27 15.33 -6.40 -0.98
CA CYS A 27 14.68 -7.71 -0.90
C CYS A 27 15.00 -8.55 -2.14
N GLN A 28 15.72 -9.66 -2.00
CA GLN A 28 16.13 -10.52 -3.13
C GLN A 28 14.93 -11.14 -3.86
N SER A 29 13.79 -11.31 -3.20
CA SER A 29 12.56 -11.84 -3.80
C SER A 29 11.73 -10.78 -4.55
N CYS A 30 12.03 -9.49 -4.38
CA CYS A 30 11.16 -8.41 -4.86
C CYS A 30 11.87 -7.16 -5.38
N GLY A 31 13.20 -7.10 -5.28
CA GLY A 31 14.06 -6.09 -5.89
C GLY A 31 13.91 -4.66 -5.34
N ARG A 32 13.10 -4.42 -4.29
CA ARG A 32 12.85 -3.07 -3.76
C ARG A 32 13.78 -2.72 -2.60
N GLN A 33 14.21 -1.46 -2.59
CA GLN A 33 14.91 -0.86 -1.45
C GLN A 33 13.95 -0.38 -0.35
N PRO A 34 14.37 -0.39 0.93
CA PRO A 34 13.52 0.02 2.04
C PRO A 34 13.45 1.55 2.08
N SER A 35 12.58 2.18 1.29
CA SER A 35 12.31 3.61 1.43
C SER A 35 11.25 3.93 2.49
N HIS A 36 10.60 2.94 3.10
CA HIS A 36 9.71 3.15 4.24
C HIS A 36 9.72 1.93 5.18
N LEU A 37 10.54 2.02 6.23
CA LEU A 37 10.54 1.11 7.37
C LEU A 37 9.22 1.26 8.15
N HIS A 38 8.22 0.42 7.84
CA HIS A 38 7.41 -0.28 8.86
C HIS A 38 6.36 -1.27 8.32
N GLN A 39 6.20 -1.46 7.01
CA GLN A 39 5.12 -2.32 6.48
C GLN A 39 5.58 -3.39 5.49
N HIS A 40 6.65 -4.11 5.83
CA HIS A 40 6.97 -5.35 5.11
C HIS A 40 6.79 -6.59 6.00
N PRO A 41 5.57 -6.87 6.50
CA PRO A 41 5.32 -8.11 7.24
C PRO A 41 5.56 -9.31 6.31
N ARG A 42 6.25 -10.33 6.83
CA ARG A 42 6.66 -11.57 6.14
C ARG A 42 5.51 -12.36 5.49
N ALA A 43 4.25 -12.01 5.78
CA ALA A 43 3.05 -12.66 5.28
C ALA A 43 2.72 -12.40 3.78
N VAL A 44 3.50 -11.59 3.06
CA VAL A 44 3.16 -11.10 1.70
C VAL A 44 3.75 -11.97 0.56
N HIS A 45 4.43 -13.08 0.88
CA HIS A 45 5.02 -14.00 -0.09
C HIS A 45 4.12 -15.19 -0.45
N GLY A 46 2.81 -14.94 -0.61
CA GLY A 46 1.93 -15.83 -1.36
C GLY A 46 2.27 -15.82 -2.84
N THR A 47 2.83 -16.94 -3.31
CA THR A 47 2.88 -17.42 -4.71
C THR A 47 3.12 -16.36 -5.79
N HIS A 48 4.39 -16.11 -6.12
CA HIS A 48 4.76 -15.38 -7.33
C HIS A 48 4.57 -16.25 -8.59
N LYS A 49 3.36 -16.24 -9.18
CA LYS A 49 3.26 -16.40 -10.64
C LYS A 49 3.61 -15.07 -11.28
N ARG A 50 4.47 -15.10 -12.31
CA ARG A 50 4.85 -13.96 -13.14
C ARG A 50 3.61 -13.45 -13.91
N GLY A 51 2.80 -12.66 -13.23
CA GLY A 51 1.59 -11.99 -13.69
C GLY A 51 1.36 -10.81 -12.75
N ARG A 52 0.93 -9.66 -13.27
CA ARG A 52 0.75 -8.43 -12.49
C ARG A 52 0.04 -8.74 -11.17
N LYS A 53 0.71 -8.49 -10.02
CA LYS A 53 0.22 -8.81 -8.67
C LYS A 53 -1.09 -8.06 -8.44
N SER A 54 -2.20 -8.72 -8.72
CA SER A 54 -3.54 -8.22 -8.50
C SER A 54 -3.96 -8.56 -7.06
N TYR A 55 -4.88 -7.78 -6.53
CA TYR A 55 -5.36 -7.87 -5.16
C TYR A 55 -6.79 -8.37 -5.19
N VAL A 56 -7.02 -9.55 -4.60
CA VAL A 56 -8.32 -10.24 -4.66
C VAL A 56 -9.06 -10.08 -3.35
N CYS A 57 -10.34 -9.71 -3.40
CA CYS A 57 -11.23 -9.77 -2.26
C CYS A 57 -11.60 -11.23 -1.98
N GLN A 58 -11.22 -11.75 -0.82
CA GLN A 58 -11.54 -13.13 -0.44
C GLN A 58 -13.04 -13.38 -0.23
N ASN A 59 -13.81 -12.32 0.04
CA ASN A 59 -15.22 -12.44 0.36
C ASN A 59 -16.14 -12.44 -0.89
N CYS A 60 -15.67 -11.93 -2.03
CA CYS A 60 -16.47 -11.87 -3.26
C CYS A 60 -15.69 -12.17 -4.54
N GLY A 61 -14.40 -12.50 -4.45
CA GLY A 61 -13.54 -12.86 -5.59
C GLY A 61 -13.13 -11.67 -6.49
N LYS A 62 -13.60 -10.44 -6.23
CA LYS A 62 -13.27 -9.28 -7.06
C LYS A 62 -11.77 -8.99 -7.04
N THR A 63 -11.22 -8.73 -8.23
CA THR A 63 -9.79 -8.52 -8.43
C THR A 63 -9.50 -7.05 -8.76
N TYR A 64 -8.50 -6.48 -8.09
CA TYR A 64 -8.09 -5.09 -8.22
C TYR A 64 -6.64 -5.01 -8.67
N LYS A 65 -6.33 -4.02 -9.52
CA LYS A 65 -4.94 -3.75 -9.94
C LYS A 65 -4.07 -3.25 -8.79
N TRP A 66 -4.67 -2.56 -7.81
CA TRP A 66 -3.98 -1.88 -6.72
C TRP A 66 -4.61 -2.21 -5.37
N TYR A 67 -3.78 -2.25 -4.32
CA TYR A 67 -4.24 -2.49 -2.94
C TYR A 67 -5.24 -1.44 -2.48
N SER A 68 -5.04 -0.16 -2.82
CA SER A 68 -5.97 0.93 -2.48
C SER A 68 -7.40 0.69 -3.00
N GLY A 69 -7.53 0.08 -4.19
CA GLY A 69 -8.81 -0.33 -4.76
C GLY A 69 -9.48 -1.43 -3.95
N LEU A 70 -8.72 -2.47 -3.59
CA LEU A 70 -9.22 -3.54 -2.72
C LEU A 70 -9.60 -3.01 -1.34
N HIS A 71 -8.75 -2.18 -0.74
CA HIS A 71 -9.00 -1.61 0.58
C HIS A 71 -10.29 -0.77 0.58
N ARG A 72 -10.47 0.13 -0.39
CA ARG A 72 -11.71 0.91 -0.55
C ARG A 72 -12.93 -0.01 -0.70
N HIS A 73 -12.80 -1.07 -1.50
CA HIS A 73 -13.86 -2.05 -1.69
C HIS A 73 -14.23 -2.76 -0.38
N LEU A 74 -13.26 -3.25 0.39
CA LEU A 74 -13.49 -3.86 1.71
C LEU A 74 -14.11 -2.87 2.70
N THR A 75 -13.68 -1.60 2.65
CA THR A 75 -14.12 -0.59 3.60
C THR A 75 -15.55 -0.13 3.38
N TYR A 76 -16.02 -0.04 2.13
CA TYR A 76 -17.30 0.60 1.80
C TYR A 76 -18.25 -0.24 0.95
N GLU A 77 -17.79 -1.27 0.26
CA GLU A 77 -18.58 -1.95 -0.78
C GLU A 77 -18.93 -3.39 -0.43
N CYS A 78 -17.92 -4.19 -0.07
CA CYS A 78 -18.06 -5.62 0.14
C CYS A 78 -18.94 -5.91 1.35
N GLY A 79 -20.14 -6.42 1.12
CA GLY A 79 -21.10 -6.74 2.19
C GLY A 79 -21.55 -5.53 3.02
N LYS A 80 -21.27 -4.30 2.56
CA LYS A 80 -21.57 -3.08 3.32
C LYS A 80 -22.70 -2.27 2.65
N PRO A 81 -23.70 -1.85 3.44
CA PRO A 81 -24.74 -0.95 2.96
C PRO A 81 -24.16 0.45 2.68
N PRO A 82 -24.83 1.26 1.85
CA PRO A 82 -24.47 2.66 1.66
C PRO A 82 -24.63 3.41 2.99
N ARG A 83 -23.71 4.35 3.27
CA ARG A 83 -23.65 5.04 4.58
C ARG A 83 -23.69 6.55 4.48
N PHE A 84 -23.52 7.11 3.28
CA PHE A 84 -23.47 8.54 3.09
C PHE A 84 -24.78 9.00 2.50
N GLN A 85 -25.54 9.80 3.23
CA GLN A 85 -26.83 10.33 2.81
C GLN A 85 -26.69 11.78 2.33
N CYS A 86 -27.45 12.11 1.29
CA CYS A 86 -27.65 13.48 0.85
C CYS A 86 -28.47 14.24 1.90
N PRO A 87 -28.06 15.44 2.35
CA PRO A 87 -28.83 16.20 3.33
C PRO A 87 -30.13 16.79 2.78
N TYR A 88 -30.31 16.79 1.45
CA TYR A 88 -31.44 17.45 0.77
C TYR A 88 -32.47 16.47 0.20
N CYS A 89 -32.18 15.16 0.20
CA CYS A 89 -33.08 14.14 -0.31
C CYS A 89 -32.77 12.75 0.26
N ASN A 90 -33.53 11.75 -0.16
CA ASN A 90 -33.37 10.37 0.32
C ASN A 90 -32.27 9.57 -0.42
N TYR A 91 -31.42 10.24 -1.21
CA TYR A 91 -30.33 9.57 -1.92
C TYR A 91 -29.20 9.17 -0.96
N ILE A 92 -28.80 7.89 -0.99
CA ILE A 92 -27.73 7.34 -0.15
C ILE A 92 -26.71 6.64 -1.05
N ALA A 93 -25.42 6.88 -0.80
CA ALA A 93 -24.31 6.30 -1.54
C ALA A 93 -23.28 5.63 -0.63
N LYS A 94 -22.46 4.77 -1.24
CA LYS A 94 -21.35 4.08 -0.57
C LYS A 94 -20.12 4.96 -0.36
N HIS A 95 -19.95 5.99 -1.18
CA HIS A 95 -18.79 6.90 -1.17
C HIS A 95 -19.24 8.36 -1.09
N ARG A 96 -18.50 9.19 -0.33
CA ARG A 96 -18.77 10.65 -0.20
C ARG A 96 -18.71 11.37 -1.55
N SER A 97 -17.78 10.99 -2.42
CA SER A 97 -17.63 11.58 -3.76
C SER A 97 -18.91 11.48 -4.59
N HIS A 98 -19.68 10.41 -4.44
CA HIS A 98 -20.94 10.23 -5.15
C HIS A 98 -22.02 11.19 -4.63
N ILE A 99 -22.07 11.45 -3.31
CA ILE A 99 -22.96 12.48 -2.74
C ILE A 99 -22.57 13.86 -3.24
N TYR A 100 -21.27 14.16 -3.32
CA TYR A 100 -20.81 15.47 -3.78
C TYR A 100 -21.18 15.73 -5.24
N CYS A 101 -20.97 14.74 -6.12
CA CYS A 101 -21.39 14.85 -7.52
C CYS A 101 -22.91 14.96 -7.63
N HIS A 102 -23.67 14.17 -6.86
CA HIS A 102 -25.14 14.23 -6.81
C HIS A 102 -25.66 15.62 -6.40
N ILE A 103 -25.13 16.20 -5.32
CA ILE A 103 -25.54 17.55 -4.87
C ILE A 103 -25.24 18.57 -5.96
N LYS A 104 -24.04 18.53 -6.55
CA LYS A 104 -23.67 19.46 -7.63
C LYS A 104 -24.59 19.36 -8.85
N SER A 105 -25.07 18.16 -9.18
CA SER A 105 -25.92 17.95 -10.37
C SER A 105 -27.41 18.17 -10.12
N THR A 106 -27.90 17.87 -8.91
CA THR A 106 -29.33 17.77 -8.60
C THR A 106 -29.81 18.87 -7.65
N HIS A 107 -28.93 19.41 -6.82
CA HIS A 107 -29.21 20.44 -5.83
C HIS A 107 -28.35 21.67 -6.10
N ALA A 108 -28.62 22.36 -7.22
CA ALA A 108 -27.91 23.57 -7.60
C ALA A 108 -27.92 24.59 -6.44
N GLN A 109 -26.77 25.23 -6.20
CA GLN A 109 -26.58 26.26 -5.17
C GLN A 109 -26.74 25.78 -3.70
N SER A 110 -26.79 24.48 -3.46
CA SER A 110 -26.81 23.91 -2.12
C SER A 110 -25.39 23.62 -1.60
N ALA A 111 -25.19 23.70 -0.28
CA ALA A 111 -23.90 23.39 0.34
C ALA A 111 -23.53 21.92 0.13
N VAL A 112 -22.30 21.65 -0.33
CA VAL A 112 -21.86 20.29 -0.67
C VAL A 112 -21.26 19.61 0.56
N TYR A 113 -22.05 18.78 1.23
CA TYR A 113 -21.59 17.91 2.31
C TYR A 113 -22.36 16.58 2.31
N ALA A 114 -21.81 15.57 2.98
CA ALA A 114 -22.42 14.24 3.08
C ALA A 114 -22.62 13.88 4.55
N VAL A 115 -23.81 13.35 4.88
CA VAL A 115 -24.15 12.90 6.23
C VAL A 115 -23.76 11.43 6.38
N ASP A 116 -22.94 11.08 7.38
CA ASP A 116 -22.62 9.68 7.69
C ASP A 116 -23.66 9.12 8.66
N ILE A 117 -24.51 8.21 8.17
CA ILE A 117 -25.63 7.66 8.96
C ILE A 117 -25.21 6.51 9.88
N GLN A 118 -23.94 6.09 9.86
CA GLN A 118 -23.43 4.97 10.66
C GLN A 118 -22.66 5.42 11.92
N GLN A 119 -22.58 6.72 12.20
CA GLN A 119 -21.85 7.29 13.36
C GLN A 119 -22.76 7.70 14.52
N ARG A 120 -23.97 7.14 14.63
CA ARG A 120 -24.88 7.38 15.76
C ARG A 120 -24.78 6.25 16.77
N SER A 121 -23.76 6.32 17.61
CA SER A 121 -23.64 5.55 18.85
C SER A 121 -22.98 6.45 19.89
N ASP A 122 -23.80 7.25 20.55
CA ASP A 122 -23.69 7.73 21.94
C ASP A 122 -25.03 8.37 22.33
#